data_AF-A0A4R4CZX3-F1
#
_entry.id   AF-A0A4R4CZX3-F1
#
_cell.length_a   1.000
_cell.length_b   1.000
_cell.length_c   1.000
_cell.angle_alpha   90.00
_cell.angle_beta   90.00
_cell.angle_gamma   90.00
#
_symmetry.space_group_name_H-M   'P 1'
#
loop_
_entity.id
_entity.type
_entity.pdbx_description
1 polymer ?
#
loop_
_entity_poly.entity_id
_entity_poly.type
_entity_poly.pdbx_seq_one_letter_code
_entity_poly.pdbx_strand_id
1 'polypeptide(L)'
;MRDKKMLKSPWTISIGTSIFSLLLTIGYDYFKNRPIFSTIYQIIKAIWNFVLHVLNLELKVWWVILGIFFIFLVIYLIAKFRQEESIKPDFCSYREGKFKKWKWTWDWKWHSYKNAWVISELTALCPNCDTPMIQYSNVYELGFVCPRCDYRARDSECDEPVKIERIILDNIDRERRNKSTQNKV
;
A
#
# COMPACT_ATOMS: atom_id res chain seq x y z
N MET A 1 23.52 -23.70 -55.28
CA MET A 1 23.55 -25.12 -54.85
C MET A 1 24.05 -25.24 -53.39
N ARG A 2 23.27 -24.82 -52.39
CA ARG A 2 23.65 -24.99 -50.96
C ARG A 2 22.49 -25.38 -50.04
N ASP A 3 21.26 -25.50 -50.52
CA ASP A 3 20.11 -25.66 -49.61
C ASP A 3 19.61 -27.12 -49.49
N LYS A 4 20.01 -28.01 -50.40
CA LYS A 4 19.56 -29.42 -50.40
C LYS A 4 20.35 -30.35 -49.48
N LYS A 5 21.46 -29.91 -48.88
CA LYS A 5 22.28 -30.75 -47.97
C LYS A 5 21.77 -30.75 -46.52
N MET A 6 20.94 -29.79 -46.10
CA MET A 6 20.44 -29.75 -44.71
C MET A 6 19.31 -30.74 -44.41
N LEU A 7 18.56 -31.19 -45.43
CA LEU A 7 17.43 -32.12 -45.26
C LEU A 7 17.84 -33.60 -45.09
N LYS A 8 19.10 -33.96 -45.35
CA LYS A 8 19.60 -35.33 -45.24
C LYS A 8 20.50 -35.57 -44.02
N SER A 9 20.49 -34.65 -43.05
CA SER A 9 21.22 -34.86 -41.80
C SER A 9 20.36 -35.71 -40.84
N PRO A 10 20.93 -36.77 -40.21
CA PRO A 10 20.21 -37.60 -39.24
C PRO A 10 19.56 -36.79 -38.10
N TRP A 11 20.20 -35.69 -37.70
CA TRP A 11 19.70 -34.78 -36.67
C TRP A 11 18.42 -34.04 -37.10
N THR A 12 18.36 -33.59 -38.35
CA THR A 12 17.18 -32.89 -38.88
C THR A 12 15.98 -33.82 -39.01
N ILE A 13 16.21 -35.08 -39.38
CA ILE A 13 15.17 -36.10 -39.46
C ILE A 13 14.65 -36.41 -38.05
N SER A 14 15.54 -36.56 -37.06
CA SER A 14 15.14 -36.82 -35.67
C SER A 14 14.26 -35.70 -35.11
N ILE A 15 14.68 -34.44 -35.24
CA ILE A 15 13.92 -33.28 -34.73
C ILE A 15 12.57 -33.17 -35.47
N GLY A 16 12.57 -33.39 -36.78
CA GLY A 16 11.34 -33.40 -37.59
C GLY A 16 10.35 -34.46 -37.13
N THR A 17 10.83 -35.68 -36.85
CA THR A 17 9.97 -36.78 -36.36
C THR A 17 9.38 -36.51 -34.98
N SER A 18 10.14 -35.91 -34.06
CA SER A 18 9.65 -35.59 -32.71
C SER A 18 8.61 -34.47 -32.70
N ILE A 19 8.80 -33.45 -33.55
CA ILE A 19 7.81 -32.36 -33.71
C ILE A 19 6.54 -32.91 -34.38
N PHE A 20 6.69 -33.76 -35.40
CA PHE A 20 5.55 -34.38 -36.08
C PHE A 20 4.77 -35.33 -35.18
N SER A 21 5.45 -36.11 -34.32
CA SER A 21 4.77 -36.95 -33.33
C SER A 21 4.01 -36.10 -32.30
N LEU A 22 4.58 -34.98 -31.84
CA LEU A 22 3.90 -34.05 -30.93
C LEU A 22 2.64 -33.44 -31.57
N LEU A 23 2.74 -33.00 -32.83
CA LEU A 23 1.60 -32.46 -33.58
C LEU A 23 0.52 -33.53 -33.82
N LEU A 24 0.92 -34.78 -34.09
CA LEU A 24 -0.01 -35.90 -34.19
C LEU A 24 -0.69 -36.21 -32.85
N THR A 25 0.03 -36.14 -31.73
CA THR A 25 -0.56 -36.32 -30.40
C THR A 25 -1.55 -35.20 -30.07
N ILE A 26 -1.21 -33.94 -30.35
CA ILE A 26 -2.11 -32.79 -30.15
C ILE A 26 -3.34 -32.88 -31.06
N GLY A 27 -3.16 -33.24 -32.33
CA GLY A 27 -4.26 -33.44 -33.28
C GLY A 27 -5.14 -34.64 -32.92
N TYR A 28 -4.53 -35.73 -32.45
CA TYR A 28 -5.24 -36.90 -31.95
C TYR A 28 -6.04 -36.58 -30.68
N ASP A 29 -5.48 -35.80 -29.75
CA ASP A 29 -6.19 -35.34 -28.55
C ASP A 29 -7.32 -34.36 -28.88
N TYR A 30 -7.20 -33.58 -29.96
CA TYR A 30 -8.27 -32.72 -30.47
C TYR A 30 -9.40 -33.53 -31.12
N PHE A 31 -9.07 -34.58 -31.89
CA PHE A 31 -10.06 -35.42 -32.58
C PHE A 31 -10.73 -36.44 -31.66
N LYS A 32 -10.01 -36.89 -30.62
CA LYS A 32 -10.49 -37.87 -29.64
C LYS A 32 -11.24 -37.21 -28.49
N ASN A 33 -12.29 -36.44 -28.83
CA ASN A 33 -13.50 -36.17 -28.03
C ASN A 33 -13.39 -36.48 -26.51
N ARG A 34 -12.53 -35.74 -25.79
CA ARG A 34 -12.63 -35.62 -24.32
C ARG A 34 -13.71 -34.55 -24.02
N PRO A 35 -14.47 -34.68 -22.92
CA PRO A 35 -15.72 -33.94 -22.64
C PRO A 35 -15.52 -32.45 -22.31
N ILE A 36 -14.41 -31.84 -22.72
CA ILE A 36 -14.08 -30.46 -22.38
C ILE A 36 -15.00 -29.52 -23.16
N PHE A 37 -15.25 -29.80 -24.44
CA PHE A 37 -16.16 -29.01 -25.27
C PHE A 37 -17.63 -29.14 -24.86
N SER A 38 -18.07 -30.31 -24.39
CA SER A 38 -19.46 -30.46 -23.92
C SER A 38 -19.69 -29.74 -22.59
N THR A 39 -18.69 -29.73 -21.70
CA THR A 39 -18.78 -29.01 -20.42
C THR A 39 -18.72 -27.50 -20.65
N ILE A 40 -17.80 -27.01 -21.50
CA ILE A 40 -17.73 -25.60 -21.89
C ILE A 40 -19.01 -25.15 -22.61
N TYR A 41 -19.55 -25.97 -23.52
CA TYR A 41 -20.80 -25.67 -24.21
C TYR A 41 -21.99 -25.60 -23.25
N GLN A 42 -22.06 -26.49 -22.25
CA GLN A 42 -23.09 -26.41 -21.21
C GLN A 42 -22.93 -25.18 -20.32
N ILE A 43 -21.70 -24.80 -19.96
CA ILE A 43 -21.44 -23.57 -19.20
C ILE A 43 -21.86 -22.35 -20.02
N ILE A 44 -21.51 -22.28 -21.30
CA ILE A 44 -21.91 -21.18 -22.20
C ILE A 44 -23.43 -21.14 -22.36
N LYS A 45 -24.09 -22.28 -22.53
CA LYS A 45 -25.56 -22.37 -22.64
C LYS A 45 -26.24 -21.96 -21.32
N ALA A 46 -25.68 -22.32 -20.18
CA ALA A 46 -26.17 -21.91 -18.86
C ALA A 46 -26.02 -20.40 -18.65
N ILE A 47 -24.87 -19.82 -19.01
CA ILE A 47 -24.63 -18.37 -18.99
C ILE A 47 -25.61 -17.66 -19.92
N TRP A 48 -25.80 -18.18 -21.14
CA TRP A 48 -26.71 -17.60 -22.13
C TRP A 48 -28.17 -17.62 -21.67
N ASN A 49 -28.63 -18.74 -21.12
CA ASN A 49 -29.96 -18.84 -20.54
C ASN A 49 -30.12 -17.95 -19.32
N PHE A 50 -29.09 -17.80 -18.48
CA PHE A 50 -29.10 -16.88 -17.34
C PHE A 50 -29.21 -15.43 -17.80
N VAL A 51 -28.44 -15.03 -18.82
CA VAL A 51 -28.51 -13.68 -19.41
C VAL A 51 -29.89 -13.42 -20.00
N LEU A 52 -30.46 -14.35 -20.76
CA LEU A 52 -31.81 -14.21 -21.30
C LEU A 52 -32.88 -14.17 -20.20
N HIS A 53 -32.70 -14.90 -19.11
CA HIS A 53 -33.60 -14.85 -17.95
C HIS A 53 -33.49 -13.52 -17.21
N VAL A 54 -32.29 -12.95 -17.11
CA VAL A 54 -32.07 -11.61 -16.52
C VAL A 54 -32.64 -10.52 -17.43
N LEU A 55 -32.50 -10.66 -18.75
CA LEU A 55 -33.01 -9.70 -19.74
C LEU A 55 -34.55 -9.75 -19.90
N ASN A 56 -35.14 -10.94 -19.81
CA ASN A 56 -36.59 -11.16 -19.92
C ASN A 56 -37.33 -11.13 -18.59
N LEU A 57 -36.63 -10.92 -17.45
CA LEU A 57 -37.33 -10.46 -16.26
C LEU A 57 -37.99 -9.14 -16.66
N GLU A 58 -39.30 -9.03 -16.47
CA GLU A 58 -40.04 -7.77 -16.53
C GLU A 58 -39.55 -6.85 -15.41
N LEU A 59 -38.29 -6.40 -15.55
CA LEU A 59 -37.64 -5.49 -14.64
C LEU A 59 -38.31 -4.15 -14.88
N LYS A 60 -39.38 -3.93 -14.10
CA LYS A 60 -39.90 -2.58 -13.85
C LYS A 60 -38.69 -1.70 -13.65
N VAL A 61 -38.56 -0.67 -14.48
CA VAL A 61 -37.41 0.26 -14.56
C VAL A 61 -36.90 0.69 -13.17
N TRP A 62 -37.80 0.75 -12.18
CA TRP A 62 -37.52 0.91 -10.76
C TRP A 62 -36.47 -0.03 -10.15
N TRP A 63 -36.46 -1.33 -10.48
CA TRP A 63 -35.44 -2.28 -9.99
C TRP A 63 -34.05 -2.00 -10.55
N VAL A 64 -33.97 -1.55 -11.80
CA VAL A 64 -32.71 -1.16 -12.44
C VAL A 64 -32.15 0.11 -11.79
N ILE A 65 -33.02 1.11 -11.54
CA ILE A 65 -32.65 2.35 -10.85
C ILE A 65 -32.19 2.05 -9.40
N LEU A 66 -32.90 1.17 -8.69
CA LEU A 66 -32.52 0.74 -7.34
C LEU A 66 -31.15 0.05 -7.33
N GLY A 67 -30.88 -0.82 -8.30
CA GLY A 67 -29.59 -1.48 -8.43
C GLY A 67 -28.45 -0.49 -8.66
N ILE A 68 -28.63 0.48 -9.56
CA ILE A 68 -27.65 1.53 -9.84
C ILE A 68 -27.39 2.39 -8.59
N PHE A 69 -28.45 2.82 -7.89
CA PHE A 69 -28.33 3.58 -6.65
C PHE A 69 -27.56 2.80 -5.58
N PHE A 70 -27.85 1.51 -5.42
CA PHE A 70 -27.16 0.66 -4.45
C PHE A 70 -25.67 0.50 -4.79
N ILE A 71 -25.32 0.34 -6.08
CA ILE A 71 -23.93 0.30 -6.53
C ILE A 71 -23.20 1.60 -6.19
N PHE A 72 -23.81 2.77 -6.46
CA PHE A 72 -23.22 4.06 -6.10
C PHE A 72 -23.05 4.22 -4.58
N LEU A 73 -24.02 3.76 -3.80
CA LEU A 73 -23.96 3.79 -2.33
C LEU A 73 -22.82 2.92 -1.80
N VAL A 74 -22.65 1.70 -2.35
CA VAL A 74 -21.55 0.81 -1.99
C VAL A 74 -20.20 1.43 -2.36
N ILE A 75 -20.06 2.01 -3.56
CA ILE A 75 -18.83 2.69 -3.98
C ILE A 75 -18.52 3.88 -3.06
N TYR A 76 -19.54 4.69 -2.71
CA TYR A 76 -19.40 5.82 -1.80
C TYR A 76 -18.94 5.37 -0.41
N LEU A 77 -19.54 4.31 0.14
CA LEU A 77 -19.13 3.75 1.43
C LEU A 77 -17.68 3.25 1.37
N ILE A 78 -17.30 2.47 0.35
CA ILE A 78 -15.92 1.97 0.19
C ILE A 78 -14.92 3.14 0.07
N ALA A 79 -15.26 4.18 -0.69
CA ALA A 79 -14.40 5.35 -0.84
C ALA A 79 -14.23 6.12 0.49
N LYS A 80 -15.30 6.22 1.28
CA LYS A 80 -15.27 6.82 2.62
C LYS A 80 -14.44 6.00 3.59
N PHE A 81 -14.62 4.68 3.65
CA PHE A 81 -13.84 3.79 4.53
C PHE A 81 -12.36 3.70 4.12
N ARG A 82 -12.04 3.75 2.82
CA ARG A 82 -10.63 3.79 2.36
C ARG A 82 -9.86 5.04 2.80
N GLN A 83 -10.54 6.17 3.06
CA GLN A 83 -9.85 7.34 3.59
C GLN A 83 -9.44 7.16 5.06
N GLU A 84 -10.18 6.37 5.83
CA GLU A 84 -9.87 6.11 7.23
C GLU A 84 -8.77 5.04 7.37
N GLU A 85 -8.76 4.03 6.49
CA GLU A 85 -7.74 2.98 6.46
C GLU A 85 -6.50 3.32 5.61
N SER A 86 -6.03 4.58 5.67
CA SER A 86 -4.64 4.81 5.29
C SER A 86 -3.77 4.00 6.27
N ILE A 87 -3.24 2.86 5.80
CA ILE A 87 -2.36 1.97 6.56
C ILE A 87 -1.32 2.86 7.25
N LYS A 88 -1.49 3.05 8.55
CA LYS A 88 -0.65 3.99 9.29
C LYS A 88 0.77 3.45 9.21
N PRO A 89 1.74 4.25 8.71
CA PRO A 89 3.10 3.78 8.62
C PRO A 89 3.62 3.35 10.01
N ASP A 90 4.51 2.36 10.04
CA ASP A 90 5.11 1.83 11.27
C ASP A 90 5.74 2.94 12.14
N PHE A 91 6.37 3.93 11.49
CA PHE A 91 6.97 5.10 12.17
C PHE A 91 5.96 5.98 12.91
N CYS A 92 4.66 5.87 12.64
CA CYS A 92 3.65 6.65 13.35
C CYS A 92 3.40 6.19 14.80
N SER A 93 3.95 5.04 15.19
CA SER A 93 4.02 4.61 16.58
C SER A 93 5.15 5.32 17.35
N TYR A 94 6.18 5.78 16.66
CA TYR A 94 7.31 6.53 17.23
C TYR A 94 6.89 7.98 17.55
N ARG A 95 6.58 8.24 18.81
CA ARG A 95 5.99 9.52 19.28
C ARG A 95 6.70 10.14 20.47
N GLU A 96 7.66 9.43 21.04
CA GLU A 96 8.46 9.93 22.15
C GLU A 96 9.93 9.59 21.92
N GLY A 97 10.81 10.46 22.41
CA GLY A 97 12.25 10.29 22.26
C GLY A 97 13.01 11.18 23.22
N LYS A 98 14.15 10.70 23.71
CA LYS A 98 15.06 11.53 24.49
C LYS A 98 16.12 12.11 23.55
N PHE A 99 16.10 13.42 23.40
CA PHE A 99 17.06 14.14 22.57
C PHE A 99 17.79 15.16 23.43
N LYS A 100 19.12 15.08 23.41
CA LYS A 100 19.99 15.94 24.22
C LYS A 100 19.56 15.88 25.70
N LYS A 101 19.20 17.02 26.31
CA LYS A 101 18.84 17.15 27.73
C LYS A 101 17.37 16.78 28.00
N TRP A 102 16.51 16.79 26.99
CA TRP A 102 15.05 16.74 27.17
C TRP A 102 14.45 15.45 26.63
N LYS A 103 13.39 14.99 27.28
CA LYS A 103 12.45 14.05 26.67
C LYS A 103 11.46 14.87 25.84
N TRP A 104 11.19 14.44 24.63
CA TRP A 104 10.26 15.08 23.71
C TRP A 104 9.10 14.14 23.40
N THR A 105 7.93 14.72 23.20
CA THR A 105 6.72 14.04 22.72
C THR A 105 6.19 14.78 21.50
N TRP A 106 5.60 14.04 20.57
CA TRP A 106 4.95 14.60 19.40
C TRP A 106 3.88 13.65 18.88
N ASP A 107 3.00 14.20 18.04
CA ASP A 107 2.01 13.43 17.32
C ASP A 107 2.24 13.48 15.81
N TRP A 108 1.62 12.53 15.12
CA TRP A 108 1.65 12.44 13.67
C TRP A 108 0.30 12.85 13.11
N LYS A 109 0.31 13.85 12.22
CA LYS A 109 -0.87 14.32 11.52
C LYS A 109 -0.70 14.14 10.02
N TRP A 110 -1.73 13.65 9.35
CA TRP A 110 -1.74 13.60 7.89
C TRP A 110 -1.99 15.00 7.33
N HIS A 111 -1.08 15.48 6.47
CA HIS A 111 -1.21 16.77 5.80
C HIS A 111 -1.65 16.56 4.35
N SER A 112 -2.94 16.77 4.08
CA SER A 112 -3.58 16.52 2.76
C SER A 112 -2.88 17.24 1.59
N TYR A 113 -2.48 18.50 1.77
CA TYR A 113 -1.81 19.26 0.71
C TYR A 113 -0.43 18.72 0.32
N LYS A 114 0.32 18.18 1.30
CA LYS A 114 1.67 17.63 1.07
C LYS A 114 1.64 16.14 0.76
N ASN A 115 0.47 15.50 0.88
CA ASN A 115 0.30 14.05 0.87
C ASN A 115 1.36 13.33 1.73
N ALA A 116 1.61 13.88 2.94
CA ALA A 116 2.65 13.40 3.82
C ALA A 116 2.23 13.48 5.28
N TRP A 117 2.76 12.56 6.10
CA TRP A 117 2.70 12.64 7.54
C TRP A 117 3.65 13.71 8.04
N VAL A 118 3.14 14.63 8.84
CA VAL A 118 3.92 15.71 9.46
C VAL A 118 3.89 15.57 10.98
N ILE A 119 4.96 16.04 11.61
CA ILE A 119 5.04 16.12 13.07
C ILE A 119 4.15 17.27 13.54
N SER A 120 3.32 17.00 14.54
CA SER A 120 2.46 17.98 15.20
C SER A 120 2.67 17.95 16.70
N GLU A 121 2.41 19.07 17.38
CA GLU A 121 2.44 19.17 18.85
C GLU A 121 3.79 18.74 19.47
N LEU A 122 4.89 19.00 18.77
CA LEU A 122 6.23 18.71 19.25
C LEU A 122 6.55 19.55 20.48
N THR A 123 6.67 18.90 21.63
CA THR A 123 6.87 19.56 22.94
C THR A 123 7.90 18.83 23.78
N ALA A 124 8.70 19.61 24.52
CA ALA A 124 9.63 19.07 25.50
C ALA A 124 8.89 18.77 26.81
N LEU A 125 9.21 17.66 27.46
CA LEU A 125 8.67 17.24 28.75
C LEU A 125 9.56 17.72 29.89
N CYS A 126 8.92 18.12 30.99
CA CYS A 126 9.61 18.57 32.19
C CYS A 126 10.39 17.43 32.86
N PRO A 127 11.68 17.62 33.21
CA PRO A 127 12.50 16.59 33.84
C PRO A 127 12.05 16.22 35.26
N ASN A 128 11.26 17.08 35.91
CA ASN A 128 10.82 16.86 37.29
C ASN A 128 9.45 16.16 37.38
N CYS A 129 8.57 16.36 36.40
CA CYS A 129 7.18 15.91 36.50
C CYS A 129 6.57 15.43 35.18
N ASP A 130 7.39 15.23 34.14
CA ASP A 130 7.02 14.72 32.80
C ASP A 130 5.87 15.47 32.12
N THR A 131 5.56 16.69 32.58
CA THR A 131 4.48 17.50 32.03
C THR A 131 4.99 18.24 30.79
N PRO A 132 4.21 18.29 29.68
CA PRO A 132 4.56 19.09 28.51
C PRO A 132 4.83 20.53 28.89
N MET A 133 6.03 21.01 28.54
CA MET A 133 6.46 22.36 28.86
C MET A 133 5.98 23.32 27.79
N ILE A 134 5.65 24.53 28.24
CA ILE A 134 5.29 25.64 27.37
C ILE A 134 6.59 26.26 26.88
N GLN A 135 6.77 26.28 25.57
CA GLN A 135 7.85 27.02 24.94
C GLN A 135 7.44 28.48 24.78
N TYR A 136 8.33 29.37 25.21
CA TYR A 136 8.24 30.78 24.87
C TYR A 136 9.50 31.18 24.10
N SER A 137 9.30 31.91 23.01
CA SER A 137 10.37 32.50 22.23
C SER A 137 10.08 33.99 22.14
N ASN A 138 11.00 34.81 22.63
CA ASN A 138 11.00 36.24 22.38
C ASN A 138 12.26 36.59 21.55
N VAL A 139 12.43 37.87 21.18
CA VAL A 139 13.55 38.31 20.32
C VAL A 139 14.93 38.00 20.92
N TYR A 140 15.02 37.83 22.25
CA TYR A 140 16.28 37.73 22.98
C TYR A 140 16.50 36.38 23.65
N GLU A 141 15.44 35.59 23.85
CA GLU A 141 15.49 34.39 24.68
C GLU A 141 14.54 33.30 24.19
N LEU A 142 15.03 32.06 24.29
CA LEU A 142 14.22 30.85 24.16
C LEU A 142 14.13 30.17 25.52
N GLY A 143 12.93 29.88 25.99
CA GLY A 143 12.74 29.23 27.27
C GLY A 143 11.64 28.17 27.27
N PHE A 144 11.75 27.28 28.25
CA PHE A 144 10.73 26.31 28.60
C PHE A 144 10.23 26.57 30.01
N VAL A 145 8.92 26.62 30.18
CA VAL A 145 8.28 26.68 31.51
C VAL A 145 7.37 25.47 31.69
N CYS A 146 7.55 24.78 32.80
CA CYS A 146 6.61 23.76 33.22
C CYS A 146 5.42 24.43 33.93
N PRO A 147 4.17 24.19 33.49
CA PRO A 147 2.99 24.78 34.13
C PRO A 147 2.64 24.13 35.49
N ARG A 148 3.26 23.01 35.84
CA ARG A 148 2.88 22.20 37.03
C ARG A 148 3.82 22.36 38.21
N CYS A 149 5.13 22.42 37.97
CA CYS A 149 6.15 22.49 39.02
C CYS A 149 7.00 23.76 38.95
N ASP A 150 6.61 24.73 38.12
CA ASP A 150 7.31 26.01 37.91
C ASP A 150 8.78 25.90 37.50
N TYR A 151 9.21 24.72 37.05
CA TYR A 151 10.54 24.51 36.50
C TYR A 151 10.74 25.35 35.24
N ARG A 152 11.90 26.02 35.13
CA ARG A 152 12.23 26.90 34.01
C ARG A 152 13.61 26.58 33.47
N ALA A 153 13.70 26.44 32.15
CA ALA A 153 14.95 26.36 31.41
C ALA A 153 15.14 27.62 30.56
N ARG A 154 16.38 28.11 30.43
CA ARG A 154 16.72 29.33 29.69
C ARG A 154 17.79 29.08 28.63
N ASP A 155 17.66 29.78 27.51
CA ASP A 155 18.60 29.97 26.39
C ASP A 155 19.45 28.75 26.04
N SER A 156 20.64 28.65 26.63
CA SER A 156 21.63 27.62 26.33
C SER A 156 21.14 26.19 26.58
N GLU A 157 20.11 26.04 27.42
CA GLU A 157 19.55 24.75 27.74
C GLU A 157 18.37 24.37 26.84
N CYS A 158 17.83 25.31 26.06
CA CYS A 158 16.63 25.10 25.27
C CYS A 158 16.98 24.67 23.84
N ASP A 159 16.35 23.60 23.39
CA ASP A 159 16.50 23.13 22.02
C ASP A 159 15.37 23.64 21.14
N GLU A 160 15.71 24.23 19.99
CA GLU A 160 14.69 24.64 19.01
C GLU A 160 13.93 23.42 18.46
N PRO A 161 12.58 23.45 18.43
CA PRO A 161 11.77 22.36 17.90
C PRO A 161 12.15 21.95 16.48
N VAL A 162 12.52 22.93 15.62
CA VAL A 162 12.93 22.67 14.23
C VAL A 162 14.18 21.78 14.15
N LYS A 163 15.12 21.93 15.09
CA LYS A 163 16.33 21.08 15.15
C LYS A 163 15.95 19.67 15.60
N ILE A 164 15.04 19.55 16.56
CA ILE A 164 14.55 18.27 17.06
C ILE A 164 13.74 17.53 15.99
N GLU A 165 12.88 18.23 15.26
CA GLU A 165 12.12 17.69 14.13
C GLU A 165 13.05 17.04 13.10
N ARG A 166 14.14 17.71 12.73
CA ARG A 166 15.15 17.15 11.81
C ARG A 166 15.83 15.89 12.37
N ILE A 167 16.11 15.84 13.67
CA ILE A 167 16.70 14.65 14.31
C ILE A 167 15.70 13.48 14.28
N ILE A 168 14.42 13.73 14.55
CA ILE A 168 13.37 12.70 14.49
C ILE A 168 13.29 12.11 13.08
N LEU A 169 13.26 12.96 12.06
CA LEU A 169 13.21 12.52 10.66
C LEU A 169 14.47 11.74 10.25
N ASP A 170 15.67 12.18 10.63
CA ASP A 170 16.92 11.45 10.34
C ASP A 170 16.93 10.05 10.99
N ASN A 171 16.41 9.93 12.21
CA ASN A 171 16.31 8.63 12.90
C ASN A 171 15.40 7.66 12.16
N ILE A 172 14.24 8.13 11.67
CA ILE A 172 13.32 7.32 10.86
C ILE A 172 14.00 6.87 9.57
N ASP A 173 14.75 7.76 8.91
CA ASP A 173 15.49 7.43 7.69
C ASP A 173 16.64 6.43 7.93
N ARG A 174 17.31 6.49 9.08
CA ARG A 174 18.31 5.49 9.50
C ARG A 174 17.67 4.12 9.70
N GLU A 175 16.56 4.03 10.44
CA GLU A 175 15.87 2.77 10.65
C GLU A 175 15.38 2.15 9.34
N ARG A 176 14.85 2.97 8.43
CA ARG A 176 14.40 2.51 7.11
C ARG A 176 15.55 1.91 6.30
N ARG A 177 16.74 2.53 6.33
CA ARG A 177 17.96 2.02 5.67
C ARG A 177 18.46 0.71 6.29
N ASN A 178 18.36 0.57 7.60
CA ASN A 178 18.75 -0.66 8.29
C ASN A 178 17.81 -1.83 7.93
N LYS A 179 16.49 -1.60 7.93
CA LYS A 179 15.49 -2.61 7.52
C LYS A 179 15.67 -3.04 6.06
N SER A 180 15.98 -2.11 5.15
CA SER A 180 16.19 -2.46 3.73
C SER A 180 17.47 -3.26 3.47
N THR A 181 18.48 -3.11 4.34
CA THR A 181 19.72 -3.88 4.27
C THR A 181 19.52 -5.31 4.75
N GLN A 182 18.75 -5.52 5.82
CA GLN A 182 18.43 -6.86 6.33
C GLN A 182 17.62 -7.71 5.35
N ASN A 183 16.72 -7.11 4.58
CA ASN A 183 15.89 -7.82 3.59
C ASN A 183 16.64 -8.17 2.28
N LYS A 184 17.90 -7.74 2.13
CA LYS A 184 18.74 -8.07 0.97
C LYS A 184 19.76 -9.19 1.24
N VAL A 185 19.85 -9.66 2.48
CA VAL A 185 20.67 -10.80 2.91
C VAL A 185 19.80 -12.03 2.95
#